data_AF-A0A379S9J4-F1
#
_entry.id   AF-A0A379S9J4-F1
#
_cell.length_a   1.000
_cell.length_b   1.000
_cell.length_c   1.000
_cell.angle_alpha   90.00
_cell.angle_beta   90.00
_cell.angle_gamma   90.00
#
_symmetry.space_group_name_H-M   'P 1'
#
loop_
_entity.id
_entity.type
_entity.pdbx_description
1 polymer ?
#
loop_
_entity_poly.entity_id
_entity_poly.type
_entity_poly.pdbx_seq_one_letter_code
_entity_poly.pdbx_strand_id
1 'polypeptide(L)'
;MVTAQQVFDAVCHMRTTKLPDPKVHGNAGSFFKNPVVAADIAMELLERFPNAPHYPQADGSVKLAAGWLIDQCQLKGVTIGGAAVHRQQALVLINANNATSKDVVALAQHVRQKVGEKFNVWLEPEVRFIGQSGEVNAVESIA
;
A
#
# COMPACT_ATOMS: atom_id res chain seq x y z
N MET A 1 -21.17 -17.85 -22.48
CA MET A 1 -20.09 -16.86 -22.65
C MET A 1 -20.30 -15.75 -21.63
N VAL A 2 -19.23 -15.21 -21.07
CA VAL A 2 -19.29 -14.06 -20.16
C VAL A 2 -19.38 -12.77 -20.99
N THR A 3 -20.30 -11.87 -20.66
CA THR A 3 -20.47 -10.58 -21.36
C THR A 3 -19.58 -9.50 -20.74
N ALA A 4 -19.28 -8.44 -21.50
CA ALA A 4 -18.54 -7.29 -20.98
C ALA A 4 -19.25 -6.65 -19.76
N GLN A 5 -20.58 -6.62 -19.75
CA GLN A 5 -21.37 -6.13 -18.62
C GLN A 5 -21.15 -6.98 -17.37
N GLN A 6 -21.13 -8.31 -17.49
CA GLN A 6 -20.86 -9.20 -16.36
C GLN A 6 -19.46 -8.99 -15.78
N VAL A 7 -18.46 -8.71 -16.63
CA VAL A 7 -17.11 -8.34 -16.16
C VAL A 7 -17.12 -7.00 -15.45
N PHE A 8 -17.80 -5.99 -16.00
CA PHE A 8 -17.93 -4.67 -15.38
C PHE A 8 -18.59 -4.76 -14.00
N ASP A 9 -19.73 -5.43 -13.89
CA ASP A 9 -20.48 -5.57 -12.64
C ASP A 9 -19.63 -6.29 -11.57
N ALA A 10 -18.91 -7.34 -11.95
CA ALA A 10 -18.00 -8.07 -11.05
C ALA A 10 -16.84 -7.18 -10.57
N VAL A 11 -16.24 -6.38 -11.46
CA VAL A 11 -15.17 -5.43 -11.09
C VAL A 11 -15.71 -4.36 -10.14
N CYS A 12 -16.86 -3.77 -10.42
CA CYS A 12 -17.51 -2.79 -9.55
C CYS A 12 -17.78 -3.38 -8.17
N HIS A 13 -18.38 -4.57 -8.10
CA HIS A 13 -18.67 -5.25 -6.83
C HIS A 13 -17.39 -5.53 -6.01
N MET A 14 -16.33 -6.03 -6.65
CA MET A 14 -15.05 -6.26 -5.95
C MET A 14 -14.42 -4.95 -5.44
N ARG A 15 -14.55 -3.85 -6.18
CA ARG A 15 -13.99 -2.55 -5.77
C ARG A 15 -14.77 -1.95 -4.61
N THR A 16 -16.10 -1.95 -4.66
CA THR A 16 -16.95 -1.38 -3.61
C THR A 16 -16.87 -2.15 -2.30
N THR A 17 -16.56 -3.45 -2.35
CA THR A 17 -16.38 -4.28 -1.14
C THR A 17 -14.99 -4.17 -0.52
N LYS A 18 -13.94 -3.86 -1.30
CA LYS A 18 -12.54 -3.87 -0.82
C LYS A 18 -11.95 -2.49 -0.58
N LEU A 19 -12.37 -1.48 -1.36
CA LEU A 19 -11.78 -0.15 -1.32
C LEU A 19 -12.65 0.78 -0.48
N PRO A 20 -12.07 1.57 0.45
CA PRO A 20 -12.84 2.54 1.20
C PRO A 20 -13.33 3.67 0.28
N ASP A 21 -14.62 3.98 0.33
CA ASP A 21 -15.19 5.11 -0.37
C ASP A 21 -14.60 6.42 0.19
N PRO A 22 -13.92 7.24 -0.64
CA PRO A 22 -13.38 8.54 -0.21
C PRO A 22 -14.42 9.48 0.42
N LYS A 23 -15.71 9.29 0.12
CA LYS A 23 -16.81 10.08 0.72
C LYS A 23 -17.09 9.69 2.18
N VAL A 24 -16.72 8.47 2.59
CA VAL A 24 -16.88 8.00 3.97
C VAL A 24 -15.61 8.33 4.76
N HIS A 25 -14.45 7.94 4.23
CA HIS A 25 -13.15 8.31 4.78
C HIS A 25 -12.25 8.77 3.64
N GLY A 26 -11.84 10.04 3.66
CA GLY A 26 -10.97 10.61 2.64
C GLY A 26 -9.70 9.79 2.47
N ASN A 27 -9.39 9.39 1.24
CA ASN A 27 -8.22 8.59 0.90
C ASN A 27 -7.79 8.82 -0.54
N ALA A 28 -6.55 8.46 -0.86
CA ALA A 28 -5.96 8.58 -2.20
C ALA A 28 -5.79 7.21 -2.89
N GLY A 29 -6.61 6.22 -2.52
CA GLY A 29 -6.44 4.84 -2.97
C GLY A 29 -5.22 4.17 -2.34
N SER A 30 -4.58 3.28 -3.10
CA SER A 30 -3.35 2.61 -2.68
C SER A 30 -2.26 3.65 -2.41
N PHE A 31 -1.80 3.74 -1.17
CA PHE A 31 -0.80 4.73 -0.78
C PHE A 31 0.60 4.35 -1.28
N PHE A 32 0.91 3.05 -1.29
CA PHE A 32 2.19 2.52 -1.75
C PHE A 32 2.02 1.71 -3.04
N LYS A 33 3.06 1.70 -3.86
CA LYS A 33 3.19 0.77 -4.97
C LYS A 33 3.42 -0.64 -4.44
N ASN A 34 3.11 -1.63 -5.26
CA ASN A 34 3.62 -2.99 -5.05
C ASN A 34 5.11 -3.02 -5.42
N PRO A 35 6.03 -3.34 -4.48
CA PRO A 35 7.46 -3.28 -4.73
C PRO A 35 7.86 -4.35 -5.74
N VAL A 36 8.76 -3.99 -6.64
CA VAL A 36 9.42 -4.90 -7.58
C VAL A 36 10.85 -5.07 -7.09
N VAL A 37 11.22 -6.31 -6.75
CA VAL A 37 12.53 -6.65 -6.17
C VAL A 37 13.27 -7.62 -7.07
N ALA A 38 14.59 -7.69 -6.90
CA ALA A 38 15.42 -8.67 -7.59
C ALA A 38 15.06 -10.11 -7.14
N ALA A 39 15.37 -11.08 -8.00
CA ALA A 39 14.97 -12.48 -7.79
C ALA A 39 15.56 -13.08 -6.50
N ASP A 40 16.79 -12.73 -6.16
CA ASP A 40 17.48 -13.13 -4.93
C ASP A 40 16.74 -12.65 -3.67
N ILE A 41 16.37 -11.37 -3.62
CA ILE A 41 15.57 -10.80 -2.52
C ILE A 41 14.22 -11.51 -2.41
N ALA A 42 13.56 -11.78 -3.55
CA ALA A 42 12.28 -12.48 -3.55
C ALA A 42 12.40 -13.91 -3.05
N MET A 43 13.46 -14.64 -3.45
CA MET A 43 13.72 -16.01 -2.98
C MET A 43 13.94 -16.04 -1.47
N GLU A 44 14.81 -15.17 -0.93
CA GLU A 44 15.06 -15.09 0.52
C GLU A 44 13.76 -14.80 1.30
N LEU A 45 12.94 -13.89 0.78
CA LEU A 45 11.64 -13.59 1.38
C LEU A 45 10.70 -14.80 1.33
N LEU A 46 10.62 -15.51 0.20
CA LEU A 46 9.70 -16.64 0.01
C LEU A 46 10.13 -17.89 0.80
N GLU A 47 11.43 -18.08 1.08
CA GLU A 47 11.89 -19.12 2.00
C GLU A 47 11.33 -18.92 3.41
N ARG A 48 11.29 -17.67 3.89
CA ARG A 48 10.77 -17.32 5.21
C ARG A 48 9.25 -17.16 5.23
N PHE A 49 8.68 -16.75 4.10
CA PHE A 49 7.27 -16.41 3.92
C PHE A 49 6.70 -17.04 2.65
N PRO A 50 6.54 -18.38 2.59
CA PRO A 50 6.18 -19.10 1.36
C PRO A 50 4.81 -18.74 0.80
N ASN A 51 3.93 -18.17 1.64
CA ASN A 51 2.58 -17.76 1.25
C ASN A 51 2.52 -16.28 0.79
N ALA A 52 3.65 -15.58 0.68
CA ALA A 52 3.66 -14.19 0.22
C ALA A 52 3.19 -14.12 -1.25
N PRO A 53 2.13 -13.35 -1.56
CA PRO A 53 1.69 -13.18 -2.94
C PRO A 53 2.77 -12.47 -3.76
N HIS A 54 3.20 -13.12 -4.83
CA HIS A 54 4.28 -12.68 -5.68
C HIS A 54 3.93 -12.92 -7.14
N TYR A 55 4.47 -12.07 -8.02
CA TYR A 55 4.22 -12.12 -9.45
C TYR A 55 5.55 -11.96 -10.18
N PRO A 56 6.09 -13.03 -10.79
CA PRO A 56 7.28 -12.94 -11.63
C PRO A 56 7.07 -11.94 -12.79
N GLN A 57 8.10 -11.16 -13.09
CA GLN A 57 8.14 -10.23 -14.22
C GLN A 57 9.00 -10.80 -15.36
N ALA A 58 8.85 -10.24 -16.56
CA ALA A 58 9.55 -10.74 -17.76
C ALA A 58 11.08 -10.57 -17.70
N ASP A 59 11.58 -9.60 -16.93
CA ASP A 59 13.00 -9.33 -16.72
C ASP A 59 13.63 -10.16 -15.58
N GLY A 60 12.86 -11.09 -14.99
CA GLY A 60 13.28 -11.92 -13.87
C GLY A 60 13.10 -11.29 -12.50
N SER A 61 12.71 -10.01 -12.42
CA SER A 61 12.32 -9.39 -11.15
C SER A 61 10.99 -9.96 -10.65
N VAL A 62 10.67 -9.72 -9.38
CA VAL A 62 9.45 -10.22 -8.76
C VAL A 62 8.69 -9.08 -8.11
N LYS A 63 7.42 -8.92 -8.46
CA LYS A 63 6.52 -7.96 -7.84
C LYS A 63 5.83 -8.60 -6.64
N LEU A 64 5.97 -7.99 -5.46
CA LEU A 64 5.35 -8.46 -4.22
C LEU A 64 4.08 -7.66 -3.90
N ALA A 65 3.12 -8.27 -3.22
CA ALA A 65 1.92 -7.56 -2.77
C ALA A 65 2.20 -6.71 -1.52
N ALA A 66 2.30 -5.39 -1.68
CA ALA A 66 2.55 -4.44 -0.58
C ALA A 66 1.47 -4.51 0.51
N GLY A 67 0.20 -4.63 0.12
CA GLY A 67 -0.89 -4.78 1.09
C GLY A 67 -0.73 -6.02 1.98
N TRP A 68 -0.16 -7.11 1.45
CA TRP A 68 0.15 -8.30 2.25
C TRP A 68 1.34 -8.06 3.18
N LEU A 69 2.41 -7.41 2.72
CA LEU A 69 3.57 -7.07 3.55
C LEU A 69 3.17 -6.18 4.74
N ILE A 70 2.33 -5.17 4.51
CA ILE A 70 1.81 -4.27 5.56
C ILE A 70 0.93 -5.05 6.55
N ASP A 71 0.07 -5.95 6.05
CA ASP A 71 -0.80 -6.79 6.88
C ASP A 71 0.00 -7.72 7.79
N GLN A 72 1.07 -8.34 7.27
CA GLN A 72 1.97 -9.17 8.07
C GLN A 72 2.72 -8.38 9.16
N CYS A 73 2.83 -7.06 9.03
CA CYS A 73 3.34 -6.19 10.09
C CYS A 73 2.28 -5.84 11.15
N GLN A 74 1.06 -6.38 11.03
CA GLN A 74 -0.08 -6.13 11.94
C GLN A 74 -0.48 -4.65 11.98
N LEU A 75 -0.32 -3.94 10.86
CA LEU A 75 -0.52 -2.48 10.80
C LEU A 75 -1.95 -2.06 10.47
N LYS A 76 -2.84 -2.99 10.11
CA LYS A 76 -4.25 -2.67 9.85
C LYS A 76 -4.90 -2.01 11.06
N GLY A 77 -5.47 -0.83 10.87
CA GLY A 77 -6.10 -0.07 11.94
C GLY A 77 -5.15 0.71 12.83
N VAL A 78 -3.83 0.67 12.60
CA VAL A 78 -2.87 1.56 13.26
C VAL A 78 -3.17 3.00 12.88
N THR A 79 -3.11 3.89 13.87
CA THR A 79 -3.43 5.31 13.77
C THR A 79 -2.24 6.15 14.20
N ILE A 80 -1.98 7.24 13.50
CA ILE A 80 -1.09 8.32 13.94
C ILE A 80 -1.84 9.64 13.69
N GLY A 81 -2.05 10.43 14.74
CA GLY A 81 -2.91 11.62 14.68
C GLY A 81 -4.30 11.28 14.14
N GLY A 82 -4.77 12.00 13.12
CA GLY A 82 -6.03 11.70 12.45
C GLY A 82 -5.97 10.66 11.32
N ALA A 83 -4.77 10.19 10.95
CA ALA A 83 -4.58 9.22 9.86
C ALA A 83 -4.62 7.78 10.37
N ALA A 84 -5.12 6.86 9.55
CA ALA A 84 -5.15 5.43 9.88
C ALA A 84 -4.87 4.53 8.68
N VAL A 85 -4.34 3.33 8.93
CA VAL A 85 -4.28 2.25 7.94
C VAL A 85 -5.67 1.60 7.86
N HIS A 86 -6.24 1.48 6.67
CA HIS A 86 -7.56 0.90 6.52
C HIS A 86 -7.60 -0.59 6.93
N ARG A 87 -8.63 -0.98 7.71
CA ARG A 87 -8.72 -2.32 8.31
C ARG A 87 -8.94 -3.45 7.31
N GLN A 88 -9.58 -3.17 6.17
CA GLN A 88 -9.83 -4.21 5.16
C GLN A 88 -8.78 -4.21 4.05
N GLN A 89 -8.15 -3.06 3.80
CA GLN A 89 -7.15 -2.92 2.77
C GLN A 89 -5.95 -2.12 3.29
N ALA A 90 -4.94 -2.84 3.76
CA ALA A 90 -3.76 -2.28 4.42
C ALA A 90 -2.93 -1.34 3.53
N LEU A 91 -3.09 -1.43 2.20
CA LEU A 91 -2.42 -0.54 1.26
C LEU A 91 -3.00 0.88 1.25
N VAL A 92 -4.19 1.10 1.82
CA VAL A 92 -4.87 2.40 1.82
C VAL A 92 -4.72 3.09 3.16
N LEU A 93 -4.19 4.31 3.13
CA LEU A 93 -4.22 5.23 4.28
C LEU A 93 -5.47 6.11 4.18
N ILE A 94 -6.17 6.28 5.29
CA ILE A 94 -7.41 7.03 5.38
C ILE A 94 -7.28 8.21 6.34
N ASN A 95 -8.01 9.28 6.05
CA ASN A 95 -8.35 10.30 7.01
C ASN A 95 -9.48 9.76 7.90
N ALA A 96 -9.11 9.27 9.08
CA ALA A 96 -10.05 8.68 10.03
C ALA A 96 -10.67 9.74 10.96
N ASN A 97 -9.91 10.79 11.30
CA ASN A 97 -10.37 11.86 12.18
C ASN A 97 -9.57 13.16 11.99
N ASN A 98 -9.97 13.98 11.01
CA ASN A 98 -9.34 15.28 10.73
C ASN A 98 -7.81 15.21 10.57
N ALA A 99 -7.31 14.19 9.86
CA ALA A 99 -5.89 13.97 9.61
C ALA A 99 -5.22 15.21 9.00
N THR A 100 -4.10 15.60 9.59
CA THR A 100 -3.19 16.57 8.96
C THR A 100 -2.31 15.87 7.94
N SER A 101 -1.69 16.63 7.03
CA SER A 101 -0.68 16.07 6.13
C SER A 101 0.48 15.43 6.90
N LYS A 102 0.89 16.04 8.03
CA LYS A 102 1.95 15.50 8.90
C LYS A 102 1.57 14.13 9.47
N ASP A 103 0.31 13.92 9.82
CA ASP A 103 -0.19 12.63 10.33
C ASP A 103 -0.05 11.54 9.25
N VAL A 104 -0.44 11.86 8.02
CA VAL A 104 -0.34 10.93 6.88
C VAL A 104 1.11 10.60 6.57
N VAL A 105 2.00 11.60 6.55
CA VAL A 105 3.44 11.40 6.34
C VAL A 105 4.04 10.52 7.45
N ALA A 106 3.75 10.83 8.72
CA ALA A 106 4.26 10.06 9.86
C ALA A 106 3.74 8.62 9.83
N LEU A 107 2.47 8.41 9.47
CA LEU A 107 1.91 7.06 9.31
C LEU A 107 2.57 6.30 8.16
N ALA A 108 2.78 6.96 7.01
CA ALA A 108 3.46 6.35 5.88
C ALA A 108 4.91 5.97 6.20
N GLN A 109 5.64 6.84 6.91
CA GLN A 109 6.99 6.55 7.39
C GLN A 109 7.00 5.34 8.34
N HIS A 110 6.07 5.29 9.30
CA HIS A 110 5.94 4.17 10.22
C HIS A 110 5.67 2.84 9.49
N VAL A 111 4.75 2.85 8.52
CA VAL A 111 4.44 1.66 7.70
C VAL A 111 5.68 1.22 6.91
N ARG A 112 6.35 2.16 6.24
CA ARG A 112 7.55 1.88 5.45
C ARG A 112 8.67 1.29 6.31
N GLN A 113 8.94 1.86 7.48
CA GLN A 113 9.96 1.35 8.40
C GLN A 113 9.64 -0.06 8.88
N LYS A 114 8.40 -0.35 9.31
CA LYS A 114 8.02 -1.68 9.81
C LYS A 114 8.14 -2.76 8.73
N VAL A 115 7.78 -2.43 7.49
CA VAL A 115 7.94 -3.35 6.36
C VAL A 115 9.42 -3.54 6.01
N GLY A 116 10.20 -2.46 5.98
CA GLY A 116 11.65 -2.49 5.76
C GLY A 116 12.39 -3.33 6.80
N GLU A 117 12.13 -3.11 8.09
CA GLU A 117 12.71 -3.87 9.20
C GLU A 117 12.39 -5.37 9.12
N LYS A 118 11.15 -5.72 8.76
CA LYS A 118 10.69 -7.11 8.78
C LYS A 118 11.12 -7.91 7.55
N PHE A 119 11.11 -7.29 6.38
CA PHE A 119 11.26 -7.96 5.09
C PHE A 119 12.49 -7.52 4.30
N ASN A 120 13.21 -6.49 4.75
CA ASN A 120 14.24 -5.81 3.96
C ASN A 120 13.69 -5.29 2.60
N VAL A 121 12.41 -4.93 2.57
CA VAL A 121 11.71 -4.38 1.39
C VAL A 121 11.22 -2.97 1.73
N TRP A 122 11.68 -1.97 0.99
CA TRP A 122 11.35 -0.57 1.24
C TRP A 122 10.24 -0.11 0.30
N LEU A 123 9.08 0.21 0.88
CA LEU A 123 7.91 0.64 0.11
C LEU A 123 8.09 2.06 -0.44
N GLU A 124 7.63 2.26 -1.67
CA GLU A 124 7.56 3.57 -2.31
C GLU A 124 6.11 4.07 -2.37
N PRO A 125 5.85 5.35 -2.07
CA PRO A 125 4.53 5.92 -2.30
C PRO A 125 4.12 5.89 -3.77
N GLU A 126 2.84 5.58 -4.01
CA GLU A 126 2.16 5.79 -5.30
C GLU A 126 1.52 7.18 -5.35
N VAL A 127 1.11 7.70 -4.18
CA VAL A 127 0.53 9.04 -4.02
C VAL A 127 1.60 10.10 -4.16
N ARG A 128 1.31 11.14 -4.96
CA ARG A 128 2.19 12.28 -5.17
C ARG A 128 2.12 13.25 -3.99
N PHE A 129 3.26 13.73 -3.53
CA PHE A 129 3.35 14.69 -2.43
C PHE A 129 3.54 16.09 -3.02
N ILE A 130 2.71 17.05 -2.59
CA ILE A 130 2.74 18.42 -3.10
C ILE A 130 3.16 19.35 -1.96
N GLY A 131 4.33 19.97 -2.11
CA GLY A 131 4.85 21.01 -1.22
C GLY A 131 4.46 22.42 -1.68
N GLN A 132 5.06 23.44 -1.05
CA GLN A 132 4.73 24.85 -1.32
C GLN A 132 4.98 25.28 -2.78
N SER A 133 5.99 24.67 -3.44
CA SER A 133 6.43 25.06 -4.78
C SER A 133 6.19 23.98 -5.84
N GLY A 134 5.41 22.93 -5.55
CA GLY A 134 5.09 21.85 -6.49
C GLY A 134 5.28 20.45 -5.91
N GLU A 135 5.36 19.45 -6.81
CA GLU A 135 5.59 18.06 -6.45
C GLU A 135 6.98 17.87 -5.83
N VAL A 136 7.04 17.12 -4.72
CA VAL A 136 8.27 16.79 -4.00
C VAL A 136 8.51 15.29 -3.99
N ASN A 137 9.75 14.87 -3.72
CA ASN A 137 10.08 13.45 -3.64
C ASN A 137 9.34 12.80 -2.45
N ALA A 138 8.36 11.95 -2.78
CA ALA A 138 7.53 11.28 -1.80
C ALA A 138 8.32 10.28 -0.95
N VAL A 139 9.33 9.60 -1.53
CA VAL A 139 10.17 8.64 -0.80
C VAL A 139 11.03 9.37 0.23
N GLU A 140 11.69 10.47 -0.16
CA GLU A 140 12.47 11.30 0.77
C GLU A 140 11.61 11.87 1.91
N SER A 141 10.36 12.21 1.61
CA SER A 141 9.42 12.72 2.61
C SER A 141 9.01 11.70 3.68
N ILE A 142 9.19 10.39 3.42
CA ILE A 142 8.87 9.30 4.34
C ILE A 142 10.08 8.39 4.65
N ALA A 143 11.29 8.89 4.37
CA ALA A 143 12.53 8.14 4.51
C ALA A 143 12.85 7.77 5.96
#